data_AF-A0A1H9KX59-F1
#
_entry.id   AF-A0A1H9KX59-F1
#
_cell.length_a   1.000
_cell.length_b   1.000
_cell.length_c   1.000
_cell.angle_alpha   90.00
_cell.angle_beta   90.00
_cell.angle_gamma   90.00
#
_symmetry.space_group_name_H-M   'P 1'
#
loop_
_entity.id
_entity.type
_entity.pdbx_description
1 polymer ?
#
loop_
_entity_poly.entity_id
_entity_poly.type
_entity_poly.pdbx_seq_one_letter_code
_entity_poly.pdbx_strand_id
1 'polypeptide(L)'
;MDAQTRQKQDEILGLFQDELTAFRLLAQERLDELEVLAKALTEAARPAETSQMQELARRHEINKALIHTLYTTWQKGPPAGLPSIAEQIAILERSDLFDGAWYLDAYVDVGPSGMSPHEHYVRSGAFEHRDPGPGFSTTAYYMANPDVAFSGWSALVHYALYGQAENRPLV
;
A
#
# COMPACT_ATOMS: atom_id res chain seq x y z
N MET A 1 26.69 -23.42 -19.75
CA MET A 1 25.92 -22.22 -19.40
C MET A 1 26.92 -21.12 -19.10
N ASP A 2 26.97 -20.07 -19.90
CA ASP A 2 27.95 -19.00 -19.71
C ASP A 2 27.61 -18.13 -18.49
N ALA A 3 28.59 -17.35 -18.02
CA ALA A 3 28.47 -16.53 -16.81
C ALA A 3 27.38 -15.45 -16.92
N GLN A 4 27.14 -14.92 -18.12
CA GLN A 4 26.14 -13.89 -18.38
C GLN A 4 24.72 -14.48 -18.38
N THR A 5 24.56 -15.69 -18.90
CA THR A 5 23.30 -16.45 -18.81
C THR A 5 22.97 -16.83 -17.37
N ARG A 6 23.98 -17.23 -16.59
CA ARG A 6 23.82 -17.60 -15.18
C ARG A 6 23.49 -16.37 -14.31
N GLN A 7 24.17 -15.25 -14.53
CA GLN A 7 23.85 -13.96 -13.89
C GLN A 7 22.41 -13.50 -14.17
N LYS A 8 21.96 -13.55 -15.44
CA LYS A 8 20.57 -13.20 -15.78
C LYS A 8 19.54 -14.11 -15.12
N GLN A 9 19.85 -15.39 -14.97
CA GLN A 9 18.96 -16.32 -14.26
C GLN A 9 18.88 -15.99 -12.77
N ASP A 10 19.99 -15.65 -12.15
CA ASP A 10 20.04 -15.26 -10.73
C ASP A 10 19.28 -13.94 -10.49
N GLU A 11 19.39 -12.97 -11.40
CA GLU A 11 18.61 -11.72 -11.38
C GLU A 11 17.10 -11.98 -11.49
N ILE A 12 16.67 -12.83 -12.43
CA ILE A 12 15.25 -13.18 -12.59
C ILE A 12 14.73 -13.96 -11.37
N LEU A 13 15.54 -14.86 -10.82
CA LEU A 13 15.16 -15.63 -9.64
C LEU A 13 14.99 -14.73 -8.42
N GLY A 14 15.87 -13.73 -8.24
CA GLY A 14 15.74 -12.71 -7.19
C GLY A 14 14.41 -11.96 -7.28
N LEU A 15 14.07 -11.48 -8.49
CA LEU A 15 12.79 -10.79 -8.73
C LEU A 15 11.57 -11.62 -8.31
N PHE A 16 11.54 -12.91 -8.67
CA PHE A 16 10.45 -13.80 -8.28
C PHE A 16 10.45 -14.13 -6.79
N GLN A 17 11.61 -14.21 -6.15
CA GLN A 17 11.71 -14.44 -4.70
C GLN A 17 11.20 -13.24 -3.90
N ASP A 18 11.53 -12.03 -4.34
CA ASP A 18 11.05 -10.79 -3.73
C ASP A 18 9.53 -10.67 -3.88
N GLU A 19 9.02 -10.94 -5.08
CA GLU A 19 7.58 -10.99 -5.37
C GLU A 19 6.85 -12.01 -4.48
N LEU A 20 7.37 -13.24 -4.38
CA LEU A 20 6.78 -14.28 -3.52
C LEU A 20 6.83 -13.91 -2.05
N THR A 21 7.86 -13.20 -1.61
CA THR A 21 8.00 -12.75 -0.22
C THR A 21 6.98 -11.66 0.09
N ALA A 22 6.84 -10.67 -0.80
CA ALA A 22 5.81 -9.64 -0.69
C ALA A 22 4.40 -10.24 -0.66
N PHE A 23 4.08 -11.16 -1.59
CA PHE A 23 2.78 -11.83 -1.58
C PHE A 23 2.53 -12.66 -0.34
N ARG A 24 3.54 -13.35 0.20
CA ARG A 24 3.38 -14.11 1.44
C ARG A 24 3.09 -13.20 2.62
N LEU A 25 3.80 -12.07 2.75
CA LEU A 25 3.56 -11.13 3.85
C LEU A 25 2.15 -10.55 3.78
N LEU A 26 1.73 -10.10 2.59
CA LEU A 26 0.38 -9.59 2.36
C LEU A 26 -0.70 -10.66 2.59
N ALA A 27 -0.48 -11.89 2.11
CA ALA A 27 -1.40 -12.99 2.33
C ALA A 27 -1.48 -13.40 3.81
N GLN A 28 -0.36 -13.40 4.53
CA GLN A 28 -0.31 -13.71 5.96
C GLN A 28 -1.07 -12.66 6.77
N GLU A 29 -0.82 -11.37 6.54
CA GLU A 29 -1.55 -10.29 7.20
C GLU A 29 -3.07 -10.38 6.93
N ARG A 30 -3.45 -10.76 5.71
CA ARG A 30 -4.86 -11.02 5.34
C ARG A 30 -5.47 -12.21 6.05
N LEU A 31 -4.73 -13.31 6.16
CA LEU A 31 -5.19 -14.49 6.86
C LEU A 31 -5.39 -14.19 8.35
N ASP A 32 -4.44 -13.51 8.98
CA ASP A 32 -4.52 -13.12 10.38
C ASP A 32 -5.71 -12.16 10.63
N GLU A 33 -5.93 -11.19 9.75
CA GLU A 33 -7.11 -10.32 9.81
C GLU A 33 -8.40 -11.14 9.69
N LEU A 34 -8.51 -12.02 8.68
CA LEU A 34 -9.69 -12.86 8.45
C LEU A 34 -9.97 -13.82 9.62
N GLU A 35 -8.94 -14.35 10.27
CA GLU A 35 -9.07 -15.18 11.46
C GLU A 35 -9.64 -14.40 12.64
N VAL A 36 -9.14 -13.17 12.88
CA VAL A 36 -9.69 -12.27 13.89
C VAL A 36 -11.16 -11.95 13.61
N LEU A 37 -11.50 -11.69 12.34
CA LEU A 37 -12.88 -11.43 11.90
C LEU A 37 -13.79 -12.64 12.14
N ALA A 38 -13.36 -13.82 11.71
CA ALA A 38 -14.12 -15.05 11.87
C ALA A 38 -14.36 -15.36 13.36
N LYS A 39 -13.34 -15.16 14.21
CA LYS A 39 -13.45 -15.34 15.65
C LYS A 39 -14.46 -14.37 16.28
N ALA A 40 -14.35 -13.08 15.98
CA ALA A 40 -15.27 -12.06 16.48
C ALA A 40 -16.75 -12.40 16.15
N LEU A 41 -17.02 -12.88 14.94
CA LEU A 41 -18.37 -13.30 14.52
C LEU A 41 -18.92 -14.50 15.30
N THR A 42 -18.05 -15.34 15.86
CA THR A 42 -18.45 -16.54 16.62
C THR A 42 -18.60 -16.31 18.12
N GLU A 43 -17.91 -15.29 18.67
CA GLU A 43 -17.94 -14.94 20.10
C GLU A 43 -19.01 -13.87 20.44
N ALA A 44 -19.54 -13.24 19.38
CA ALA A 44 -20.62 -12.26 19.33
C ALA A 44 -21.97 -12.74 19.90
N ALA A 45 -22.22 -12.56 21.20
CA ALA A 45 -23.47 -12.97 21.86
C ALA A 45 -24.52 -11.83 22.07
N ARG A 46 -24.27 -10.58 21.65
CA ARG A 46 -25.22 -9.45 21.88
C ARG A 46 -25.21 -8.40 20.76
N PRO A 47 -26.32 -7.66 20.52
CA PRO A 47 -26.49 -6.70 19.43
C PRO A 47 -25.76 -5.35 19.63
N ALA A 48 -24.51 -5.40 20.10
CA ALA A 48 -23.59 -4.26 20.21
C ALA A 48 -22.52 -4.25 19.08
N GLU A 49 -22.56 -5.19 18.14
CA GLU A 49 -21.45 -5.45 17.21
C GLU A 49 -21.65 -4.95 15.79
N THR A 50 -22.83 -4.46 15.42
CA THR A 50 -23.12 -4.08 14.02
C THR A 50 -22.17 -2.99 13.49
N SER A 51 -21.86 -1.95 14.29
CA SER A 51 -20.94 -0.89 13.85
C SER A 51 -19.48 -1.34 13.78
N GLN A 52 -19.03 -2.18 14.72
CA GLN A 52 -17.68 -2.76 14.66
C GLN A 52 -17.56 -3.72 13.47
N MET A 53 -18.56 -4.55 13.23
CA MET A 53 -18.63 -5.44 12.07
C MET A 53 -18.67 -4.67 10.75
N GLN A 54 -19.42 -3.56 10.68
CA GLN A 54 -19.45 -2.69 9.51
C GLN A 54 -18.08 -2.08 9.25
N GLU A 55 -17.39 -1.60 10.29
CA GLU A 55 -16.06 -1.04 10.17
C GLU A 55 -15.03 -2.08 9.71
N LEU A 56 -15.12 -3.29 10.25
CA LEU A 56 -14.29 -4.42 9.86
C LEU A 56 -14.54 -4.87 8.41
N ALA A 57 -15.80 -4.98 7.99
CA ALA A 57 -16.16 -5.29 6.61
C ALA A 57 -15.68 -4.20 5.63
N ARG A 58 -15.80 -2.94 6.03
CA ARG A 58 -15.32 -1.79 5.26
C ARG A 58 -13.81 -1.82 5.09
N ARG A 59 -13.08 -2.08 6.18
CA ARG A 59 -11.62 -2.27 6.16
C ARG A 59 -11.24 -3.39 5.21
N HIS A 60 -11.93 -4.54 5.28
CA HIS A 60 -11.71 -5.68 4.41
C HIS A 60 -11.88 -5.37 2.91
N GLU A 61 -12.91 -4.61 2.53
CA GLU A 61 -13.11 -4.25 1.12
C GLU A 61 -12.05 -3.28 0.59
N ILE A 62 -11.63 -2.29 1.39
CA ILE A 62 -10.48 -1.41 1.06
C ILE A 62 -9.22 -2.24 0.86
N ASN A 63 -8.96 -3.11 1.82
CA ASN A 63 -7.83 -4.02 1.86
C ASN A 63 -7.69 -4.92 0.62
N LYS A 64 -8.83 -5.45 0.14
CA LYS A 64 -8.89 -6.18 -1.14
C LYS A 64 -8.58 -5.30 -2.33
N ALA A 65 -9.12 -4.08 -2.36
CA ALA A 65 -8.87 -3.13 -3.45
C ALA A 65 -7.39 -2.72 -3.53
N LEU A 66 -6.74 -2.51 -2.38
CA LEU A 66 -5.31 -2.17 -2.32
C LEU A 66 -4.42 -3.31 -2.83
N ILE A 67 -4.69 -4.56 -2.43
CA ILE A 67 -3.96 -5.73 -2.96
C ILE A 67 -4.15 -5.87 -4.47
N HIS A 68 -5.39 -5.68 -4.96
CA HIS A 68 -5.66 -5.73 -6.40
C HIS A 68 -4.88 -4.65 -7.16
N THR A 69 -4.85 -3.44 -6.61
CA THR A 69 -4.11 -2.31 -7.19
C THR A 69 -2.61 -2.58 -7.20
N LEU A 70 -2.05 -3.08 -6.09
CA LEU A 70 -0.63 -3.44 -5.98
C LEU A 70 -0.23 -4.45 -7.07
N TYR A 71 -0.99 -5.54 -7.18
CA TYR A 71 -0.74 -6.58 -8.18
C TYR A 71 -0.83 -6.04 -9.62
N THR A 72 -1.87 -5.29 -9.93
CA THR A 72 -2.08 -4.77 -11.29
C THR A 72 -1.08 -3.70 -11.68
N THR A 73 -0.71 -2.82 -10.74
CA THR A 73 0.29 -1.76 -10.93
C THR A 73 1.66 -2.36 -11.18
N TRP A 74 2.03 -3.41 -10.45
CA TRP A 74 3.29 -4.09 -10.66
C TRP A 74 3.39 -4.74 -12.05
N GLN A 75 2.28 -5.28 -12.59
CA GLN A 75 2.26 -5.90 -13.92
C GLN A 75 2.13 -4.92 -15.09
N LYS A 76 1.35 -3.84 -14.92
CA LYS A 76 0.90 -2.98 -16.03
C LYS A 76 1.24 -1.50 -15.85
N GLY A 77 1.81 -1.11 -14.72
CA GLY A 77 1.92 0.29 -14.31
C GLY A 77 0.59 0.84 -13.76
N PRO A 78 0.57 2.14 -13.38
CA PRO A 78 -0.61 2.76 -12.78
C PRO A 78 -1.88 2.58 -13.64
N PRO A 79 -3.07 2.47 -13.02
CA PRO A 79 -4.33 2.41 -13.77
C PRO A 79 -4.48 3.61 -14.72
N ALA A 80 -5.23 3.41 -15.81
CA ALA A 80 -5.47 4.46 -16.78
C ALA A 80 -6.12 5.69 -16.13
N GLY A 81 -5.59 6.88 -16.43
CA GLY A 81 -6.05 8.15 -15.85
C GLY A 81 -5.27 8.59 -14.60
N LEU A 82 -4.38 7.75 -14.06
CA LEU A 82 -3.43 8.19 -13.03
C LEU A 82 -2.15 8.76 -13.67
N PRO A 83 -1.45 9.68 -12.97
CA PRO A 83 -0.12 10.12 -13.36
C PRO A 83 0.84 8.93 -13.45
N SER A 84 1.83 9.04 -14.32
CA SER A 84 2.93 8.08 -14.39
C SER A 84 3.69 8.00 -13.06
N ILE A 85 4.38 6.89 -12.82
CA ILE A 85 5.18 6.71 -11.60
C ILE A 85 6.17 7.88 -11.39
N ALA A 86 6.80 8.37 -12.46
CA ALA A 86 7.72 9.50 -12.40
C ALA A 86 7.03 10.79 -11.94
N GLU A 87 5.82 11.07 -12.43
CA GLU A 87 5.03 12.24 -11.99
C GLU A 87 4.59 12.10 -10.53
N GLN A 88 4.19 10.90 -10.11
CA GLN A 88 3.82 10.61 -8.73
C GLN A 88 5.02 10.82 -7.79
N ILE A 89 6.22 10.34 -8.16
CA ILE A 89 7.46 10.60 -7.40
C ILE A 89 7.70 12.10 -7.27
N ALA A 90 7.64 12.84 -8.39
CA ALA A 90 7.87 14.28 -8.37
C ALA A 90 6.85 15.06 -7.51
N ILE A 91 5.62 14.54 -7.38
CA ILE A 91 4.62 15.09 -6.45
C ILE A 91 5.05 14.87 -4.99
N LEU A 92 5.50 13.67 -4.65
CA LEU A 92 5.94 13.36 -3.28
C LEU A 92 7.21 14.10 -2.88
N GLU A 93 8.15 14.29 -3.80
CA GLU A 93 9.37 15.08 -3.57
C GLU A 93 9.09 16.53 -3.17
N ARG A 94 7.89 17.05 -3.48
CA ARG A 94 7.44 18.40 -3.11
C ARG A 94 6.50 18.41 -1.90
N SER A 95 6.23 17.25 -1.30
CA SER A 95 5.29 17.12 -0.20
C SER A 95 6.00 17.22 1.14
N ASP A 96 5.60 18.20 1.96
CA ASP A 96 6.07 18.31 3.36
C ASP A 96 5.59 17.15 4.25
N LEU A 97 4.68 16.32 3.75
CA LEU A 97 4.15 15.15 4.45
C LEU A 97 4.93 13.86 4.13
N PHE A 98 5.90 13.92 3.21
CA PHE A 98 6.79 12.80 2.92
C PHE A 98 8.16 13.04 3.57
N ASP A 99 8.56 12.16 4.48
CA ASP A 99 9.88 12.21 5.11
C ASP A 99 10.66 10.95 4.72
N GLY A 100 11.54 11.09 3.72
CA GLY A 100 12.31 9.95 3.20
C GLY A 100 13.31 9.38 4.19
N ALA A 101 13.85 10.17 5.12
CA ALA A 101 14.78 9.67 6.13
C ALA A 101 14.02 8.86 7.19
N TRP A 102 12.89 9.38 7.66
CA TRP A 102 11.98 8.66 8.55
C TRP A 102 11.46 7.39 7.89
N TYR A 103 11.11 7.44 6.60
CA TYR A 103 10.56 6.30 5.88
C TYR A 103 11.56 5.13 5.84
N LEU A 104 12.84 5.40 5.57
CA LEU A 104 13.87 4.37 5.55
C LEU A 104 14.22 3.83 6.96
N ASP A 105 14.06 4.65 8.00
CA ASP A 105 14.23 4.22 9.39
C ASP A 105 13.06 3.32 9.86
N ALA A 106 11.83 3.71 9.51
CA ALA A 106 10.61 2.97 9.83
C ALA A 106 10.49 1.66 9.04
N TYR A 107 10.99 1.64 7.79
CA TYR A 107 10.85 0.54 6.85
C TYR A 107 12.21 0.05 6.36
N VAL A 108 12.90 -0.66 7.25
CA VAL A 108 14.29 -1.12 7.06
C VAL A 108 14.47 -2.05 5.85
N ASP A 109 13.40 -2.67 5.37
CA ASP A 109 13.37 -3.53 4.18
C ASP A 109 13.46 -2.74 2.86
N VAL A 110 13.18 -1.43 2.88
CA VAL A 110 13.19 -0.58 1.69
C VAL A 110 14.62 -0.29 1.22
N GLY A 111 15.56 -0.08 2.14
CA GLY A 111 16.97 0.22 1.80
C GLY A 111 17.61 -0.85 0.89
N PRO A 112 17.54 -2.14 1.27
CA PRO A 112 18.06 -3.24 0.44
C PRO A 112 17.40 -3.39 -0.94
N SER A 113 16.18 -2.87 -1.14
CA SER A 113 15.47 -2.97 -2.43
C SER A 113 16.12 -2.17 -3.57
N GLY A 114 16.99 -1.21 -3.24
CA GLY A 114 17.60 -0.29 -4.21
C GLY A 114 16.67 0.80 -4.75
N MET A 115 15.39 0.81 -4.35
CA MET A 115 14.45 1.88 -4.67
C MET A 115 14.66 3.09 -3.77
N SER A 116 14.37 4.28 -4.30
CA SER A 116 14.21 5.47 -3.43
C SER A 116 12.95 5.32 -2.55
N PRO A 117 12.87 5.98 -1.38
CA PRO A 117 11.68 5.89 -0.54
C PRO A 117 10.41 6.39 -1.25
N HIS A 118 10.50 7.45 -2.06
CA HIS A 118 9.39 7.94 -2.88
C HIS A 118 8.94 6.90 -3.91
N GLU A 119 9.89 6.27 -4.61
CA GLU A 119 9.59 5.23 -5.58
C GLU A 119 8.93 4.01 -4.92
N HIS A 120 9.48 3.56 -3.79
CA HIS A 120 8.89 2.47 -3.04
C HIS A 120 7.45 2.80 -2.63
N TYR A 121 7.20 4.00 -2.10
CA TYR A 121 5.87 4.39 -1.64
C TYR A 121 4.82 4.36 -2.76
N VAL A 122 5.13 4.91 -3.94
CA VAL A 122 4.17 4.95 -5.07
C VAL A 122 3.96 3.59 -5.73
N ARG A 123 4.98 2.73 -5.72
CA ARG A 123 4.89 1.39 -6.32
C ARG A 123 4.20 0.38 -5.40
N SER A 124 4.49 0.46 -4.11
CA SER A 124 4.09 -0.56 -3.15
C SER A 124 3.65 0.01 -1.80
N GLY A 125 4.46 0.89 -1.20
CA GLY A 125 4.31 1.28 0.20
C GLY A 125 2.92 1.83 0.57
N ALA A 126 2.32 2.65 -0.29
CA ALA A 126 0.96 3.12 -0.05
C ALA A 126 -0.06 1.97 0.01
N PHE A 127 0.04 0.99 -0.88
CA PHE A 127 -0.87 -0.16 -0.92
C PHE A 127 -0.58 -1.23 0.15
N GLU A 128 0.60 -1.15 0.76
CA GLU A 128 1.04 -1.90 1.93
C GLU A 128 0.73 -1.18 3.26
N HIS A 129 -0.07 -0.11 3.25
CA HIS A 129 -0.42 0.67 4.44
C HIS A 129 0.73 1.42 5.11
N ARG A 130 1.88 1.55 4.44
CA ARG A 130 3.03 2.27 4.98
C ARG A 130 2.75 3.77 4.99
N ASP A 131 3.12 4.44 6.06
CA ASP A 131 2.98 5.88 6.20
C ASP A 131 4.17 6.56 5.51
N PRO A 132 3.99 7.66 4.78
CA PRO A 132 5.07 8.37 4.09
C PRO A 132 5.93 9.22 5.06
N GLY A 133 5.45 9.42 6.28
CA GLY A 133 6.05 10.27 7.30
C GLY A 133 5.11 10.43 8.49
N PRO A 134 5.57 11.01 9.61
CA PRO A 134 4.79 11.13 10.84
C PRO A 134 3.56 12.04 10.73
N GLY A 135 3.46 12.84 9.66
CA GLY A 135 2.35 13.78 9.44
C GLY A 135 1.17 13.21 8.65
N PHE A 136 1.22 11.97 8.21
CA PHE A 136 0.18 11.39 7.34
C PHE A 136 0.00 9.90 7.62
N SER A 137 -1.23 9.48 7.94
CA SER A 137 -1.56 8.06 8.01
C SER A 137 -2.17 7.58 6.69
N THR A 138 -1.47 6.71 5.99
CA THR A 138 -1.95 6.07 4.75
C THR A 138 -3.20 5.25 5.02
N THR A 139 -3.17 4.45 6.09
CA THR A 139 -4.31 3.61 6.47
C THR A 139 -5.54 4.46 6.73
N ALA A 140 -5.40 5.49 7.55
CA ALA A 140 -6.54 6.27 7.96
C ALA A 140 -7.08 7.14 6.82
N TYR A 141 -6.21 7.60 5.92
CA TYR A 141 -6.63 8.28 4.69
C TYR A 141 -7.50 7.39 3.79
N TYR A 142 -7.12 6.14 3.54
CA TYR A 142 -7.97 5.22 2.75
C TYR A 142 -9.26 4.86 3.48
N MET A 143 -9.21 4.75 4.80
CA MET A 143 -10.41 4.54 5.60
C MET A 143 -11.35 5.73 5.47
N ALA A 144 -10.89 6.97 5.50
CA ALA A 144 -11.80 8.10 5.32
C ALA A 144 -12.21 8.33 3.86
N ASN A 145 -11.41 7.85 2.91
CA ASN A 145 -11.58 8.10 1.47
C ASN A 145 -11.48 6.79 0.68
N PRO A 146 -12.43 5.85 0.84
CA PRO A 146 -12.35 4.53 0.23
C PRO A 146 -12.38 4.58 -1.30
N ASP A 147 -12.96 5.62 -1.90
CA ASP A 147 -12.96 5.87 -3.34
C ASP A 147 -11.53 5.96 -3.91
N VAL A 148 -10.58 6.47 -3.12
CA VAL A 148 -9.17 6.57 -3.49
C VAL A 148 -8.54 5.17 -3.60
N ALA A 149 -8.82 4.29 -2.64
CA ALA A 149 -8.36 2.90 -2.65
C ALA A 149 -8.96 2.12 -3.83
N PHE A 150 -10.26 2.26 -4.07
CA PHE A 150 -10.94 1.58 -5.18
C PHE A 150 -10.50 2.06 -6.56
N SER A 151 -10.03 3.30 -6.66
CA SER A 151 -9.51 3.89 -7.91
C SER A 151 -8.02 3.62 -8.13
N GLY A 152 -7.36 2.97 -7.16
CA GLY A 152 -5.95 2.58 -7.24
C GLY A 152 -4.96 3.71 -7.07
N TRP A 153 -5.36 4.82 -6.44
CA TRP A 153 -4.46 5.93 -6.16
C TRP A 153 -3.56 5.66 -4.95
N SER A 154 -2.30 6.08 -5.02
CA SER A 154 -1.46 6.23 -3.84
C SER A 154 -2.02 7.34 -2.94
N ALA A 155 -2.23 7.03 -1.66
CA ALA A 155 -2.90 7.90 -0.68
C ALA A 155 -2.34 9.34 -0.66
N LEU A 156 -1.04 9.50 -0.37
CA LEU A 156 -0.45 10.83 -0.28
C LEU A 156 -0.39 11.55 -1.63
N VAL A 157 -0.22 10.83 -2.74
CA VAL A 157 -0.25 11.42 -4.09
C VAL A 157 -1.63 12.01 -4.37
N HIS A 158 -2.71 11.27 -4.10
CA HIS A 158 -4.07 11.76 -4.25
C HIS A 158 -4.33 12.96 -3.34
N TYR A 159 -3.89 12.89 -2.08
CA TYR A 159 -4.05 14.00 -1.16
C TYR A 159 -3.37 15.28 -1.65
N ALA A 160 -2.13 15.17 -2.12
CA ALA A 160 -1.36 16.30 -2.62
C ALA A 160 -1.94 16.94 -3.89
N LEU A 161 -2.55 16.14 -4.78
CA LEU A 161 -3.15 16.65 -6.02
C LEU A 161 -4.57 17.20 -5.83
N TYR A 162 -5.40 16.50 -5.05
CA TYR A 162 -6.83 16.77 -4.95
C TYR A 162 -7.30 16.88 -3.51
N GLY A 163 -6.85 15.97 -2.64
CA GLY A 163 -7.42 15.83 -1.31
C GLY A 163 -7.37 17.11 -0.47
N GLN A 164 -6.30 17.91 -0.57
CA GLN A 164 -6.23 19.19 0.14
C GLN A 164 -7.28 20.20 -0.37
N ALA A 165 -7.40 20.35 -1.69
CA ALA A 165 -8.37 21.26 -2.31
C ALA A 165 -9.83 20.80 -2.10
N GLU A 166 -10.05 19.49 -2.02
CA GLU A 166 -11.34 18.87 -1.74
C GLU A 166 -11.69 18.85 -0.24
N ASN A 167 -10.80 19.31 0.65
CA ASN A 167 -10.95 19.20 2.10
C ASN A 167 -11.13 17.75 2.59
N ARG A 168 -10.46 16.78 1.95
CA ARG A 168 -10.46 15.38 2.38
C ARG A 168 -9.76 15.27 3.75
N PRO A 169 -10.34 14.54 4.71
CA PRO A 169 -9.74 14.39 6.04
C PRO A 169 -8.50 13.48 6.01
N LEU A 170 -7.56 13.76 6.91
CA LEU A 170 -6.33 12.97 7.15
C LEU A 170 -6.43 12.00 8.35
N VAL A 171 -7.60 11.97 9.01
CA VAL A 171 -7.94 11.40 10.34
C VAL A 171 -6.91 10.51 11.01
#